data_AF-A0A851Q7S5-F1
#
_entry.id   AF-A0A851Q7S5-F1
#
_cell.length_a   1.000
_cell.length_b   1.000
_cell.length_c   1.000
_cell.angle_alpha   90.00
_cell.angle_beta   90.00
_cell.angle_gamma   90.00
#
_symmetry.space_group_name_H-M   'P 1'
#
loop_
_entity.id
_entity.type
_entity.pdbx_description
1 polymer ?
#
loop_
_entity_poly.entity_id
_entity_poly.type
_entity_poly.pdbx_seq_one_letter_code
_entity_poly.pdbx_strand_id
1 'polypeptide(L)' 'QHPGGEEVLLEQAGRDATESFEDVGHSTDAREMLKEYYIGEIHPVRTSWLFWTTWLIPIFGALVIGLMYRYYMLDGRTS' A
#
# COMPACT_ATOMS: atom_id res chain seq x y z
N GLN A 1 -11.95 0.56 29.86
CA GLN A 1 -13.23 1.07 29.30
C GLN A 1 -12.93 2.41 28.64
N HIS A 2 -13.55 2.71 27.49
CA HIS A 2 -13.24 3.92 26.72
C HIS A 2 -14.24 5.05 27.05
N PRO A 3 -13.79 6.25 27.48
CA PRO A 3 -14.69 7.35 27.85
C PRO A 3 -15.57 7.85 26.69
N GLY A 4 -15.12 7.68 25.45
CA GLY A 4 -15.87 8.08 24.24
C GLY A 4 -16.92 7.07 23.76
N GLY A 5 -17.21 6.02 24.53
CA GLY A 5 -18.11 4.94 24.12
C GLY A 5 -17.39 3.78 23.43
N GLU A 6 -18.07 2.63 23.32
CA GLU A 6 -17.53 1.45 22.64
C GLU A 6 -17.76 1.48 21.13
N GLU A 7 -18.78 2.21 20.69
CA GLU A 7 -19.22 2.31 19.31
C GLU A 7 -18.09 2.81 18.41
N VAL A 8 -17.38 3.84 18.85
CA VAL A 8 -16.24 4.42 18.11
C VAL A 8 -15.05 3.46 18.00
N LEU A 9 -14.87 2.55 18.96
CA LEU A 9 -13.84 1.51 18.88
C LEU A 9 -14.25 0.41 17.89
N LEU A 10 -15.53 0.02 17.91
CA LEU A 10 -16.08 -0.99 17.02
C LEU A 10 -16.05 -0.53 15.56
N GLU A 11 -16.33 0.76 15.30
CA GLU A 11 -16.21 1.35 13.96
C GLU A 11 -14.79 1.24 13.39
N GLN A 12 -13.76 1.38 14.25
CA GLN A 12 -12.35 1.31 13.86
C GLN A 12 -11.74 -0.10 14.00
N ALA A 13 -12.53 -1.11 14.39
CA ALA A 13 -12.01 -2.47 14.58
C ALA A 13 -11.47 -3.07 13.28
N GLY A 14 -10.29 -3.69 13.36
CA GLY A 14 -9.66 -4.43 12.26
C GLY A 14 -8.96 -3.57 11.20
N ARG A 15 -8.84 -2.26 11.41
CA ARG A 15 -8.12 -1.33 10.53
C ARG A 15 -7.15 -0.46 11.33
N ASP A 16 -6.31 0.29 10.63
CA ASP A 16 -5.50 1.34 11.25
C ASP A 16 -6.39 2.52 11.67
N ALA A 17 -6.33 2.86 12.96
CA ALA A 17 -7.14 3.92 13.58
C ALA A 17 -6.30 5.15 13.97
N THR A 18 -5.05 5.24 13.48
CA THR A 18 -4.10 6.29 13.86
C THR A 18 -4.65 7.69 13.60
N GLU A 19 -5.22 7.95 12.42
CA GLU A 19 -5.80 9.25 12.06
C GLU A 19 -6.93 9.64 13.02
N SER A 20 -7.92 8.76 13.22
CA SER A 20 -9.05 9.02 14.12
C SER A 20 -8.61 9.25 15.58
N PHE A 21 -7.53 8.58 16.03
CA PHE A 21 -6.98 8.78 17.36
C PHE A 21 -6.31 10.16 17.51
N GLU A 22 -5.53 10.58 16.50
CA GLU A 22 -4.80 11.85 16.50
C GLU A 22 -5.73 13.05 16.32
N ASP A 23 -6.74 12.96 15.46
CA ASP A 23 -7.71 14.04 15.19
C ASP A 23 -8.52 14.45 16.43
N VAL A 24 -8.78 13.50 17.33
CA VAL A 24 -9.46 13.77 18.61
C VAL A 24 -8.55 14.52 19.59
N GLY A 25 -7.23 14.39 19.45
CA GLY A 25 -6.26 15.03 20.34
C GLY A 25 -6.24 14.41 21.74
N HIS A 26 -6.15 13.08 21.83
CA HIS A 26 -6.09 12.36 23.10
C HIS A 26 -4.93 12.82 24.00
N SER A 27 -5.20 12.88 25.31
CA SER A 27 -4.23 13.31 26.33
C SER A 27 -3.03 12.36 26.46
N THR A 28 -1.98 12.81 27.15
CA THR A 28 -0.81 11.98 27.49
C THR A 28 -1.21 10.72 28.25
N ASP A 29 -2.15 10.83 29.17
CA ASP A 29 -2.61 9.71 30.00
C ASP A 29 -3.34 8.67 29.14
N ALA A 30 -4.13 9.11 28.15
CA ALA A 30 -4.77 8.20 27.21
C ALA A 30 -3.74 7.46 26.34
N ARG A 31 -2.66 8.14 25.93
CA ARG A 31 -1.54 7.52 25.21
C ARG A 31 -0.74 6.56 26.10
N GLU A 32 -0.66 6.83 27.39
CA GLU A 32 -0.01 5.92 28.34
C GLU A 32 -0.86 4.66 28.53
N MET A 33 -2.17 4.79 28.71
CA MET A 33 -3.10 3.65 28.76
C MET A 33 -3.03 2.80 27.49
N LEU A 34 -2.88 3.39 26.30
CA LEU A 34 -2.78 2.66 25.04
C LEU A 34 -1.63 1.62 25.05
N LYS A 35 -0.52 1.93 25.74
CA LYS A 35 0.64 1.02 25.84
C LYS A 35 0.31 -0.27 26.58
N GLU A 36 -0.63 -0.24 27.53
CA GLU A 36 -1.06 -1.43 28.28
C GLU A 36 -1.81 -2.44 27.40
N TYR A 37 -2.42 -1.97 26.30
CA TYR A 37 -3.15 -2.80 25.34
C TYR A 37 -2.32 -3.19 24.11
N TYR A 38 -1.02 -2.90 24.12
CA TYR A 38 -0.12 -3.25 23.02
C TYR A 38 0.11 -4.76 22.97
N ILE A 39 -0.25 -5.39 21.84
CA ILE A 39 -0.11 -6.84 21.63
C ILE A 39 0.91 -7.23 20.55
N GLY A 40 1.45 -6.26 19.80
CA GLY A 40 2.45 -6.48 18.75
C GLY A 40 2.33 -5.52 17.57
N GLU A 41 3.10 -5.80 16.51
CA GLU A 41 3.15 -5.00 15.27
C GLU A 41 2.48 -5.72 14.09
N ILE A 42 1.96 -4.94 13.14
CA ILE A 42 1.43 -5.48 11.88
C ILE A 42 2.58 -6.07 11.05
N HIS A 43 2.35 -7.25 10.47
CA HIS A 43 3.33 -7.86 9.57
C HIS A 43 3.64 -6.95 8.37
N PRO A 44 4.92 -6.79 8.00
CA PRO A 44 5.29 -5.94 6.87
C PRO A 44 4.64 -6.47 5.60
N VAL A 45 3.92 -5.59 4.90
CA VAL A 45 3.35 -5.93 3.60
C VAL A 45 4.50 -6.24 2.63
N ARG A 46 4.46 -7.41 2.00
CA ARG A 46 5.47 -7.84 1.01
C ARG A 46 5.24 -7.11 -0.32
N THR A 47 5.40 -5.79 -0.35
CA THR A 47 5.33 -4.97 -1.58
C THR A 47 6.64 -4.97 -2.37
N SER A 48 7.76 -5.36 -1.75
CA SER A 48 9.09 -5.27 -2.37
C SER A 48 9.34 -6.25 -3.52
N TRP A 49 8.51 -7.28 -3.70
CA TRP A 49 8.74 -8.27 -4.76
C TRP A 49 7.97 -7.97 -6.05
N LEU A 50 7.02 -7.03 -6.01
CA LEU A 50 6.17 -6.72 -7.16
C LEU A 50 6.56 -5.45 -7.93
N PHE A 51 7.40 -4.56 -7.35
CA PHE A 51 7.69 -3.27 -7.99
C PHE A 51 8.47 -3.43 -9.31
N TRP A 52 9.41 -4.37 -9.38
CA TRP A 52 10.22 -4.55 -10.59
C TRP A 52 9.45 -5.32 -11.66
N THR A 53 8.55 -6.24 -11.26
CA THR A 53 7.71 -6.97 -12.21
C THR A 53 6.65 -6.08 -12.87
N THR A 54 6.10 -5.10 -12.15
CA THR A 54 5.06 -4.20 -12.69
C THR A 54 5.58 -3.16 -13.66
N TRP A 55 6.86 -2.77 -13.56
CA TRP A 55 7.43 -1.75 -14.45
C TRP A 55 8.35 -2.35 -15.53
N LEU A 56 9.21 -3.31 -15.19
CA LEU A 56 10.22 -3.81 -16.14
C LEU A 56 9.62 -4.74 -17.21
N ILE A 57 8.64 -5.57 -16.84
CA ILE A 57 8.01 -6.51 -17.79
C ILE A 57 7.23 -5.77 -18.89
N PRO A 58 6.38 -4.77 -18.58
CA PRO A 58 5.70 -4.01 -19.63
C PRO A 58 6.65 -3.20 -20.52
N ILE A 59 7.71 -2.61 -19.96
CA ILE A 59 8.72 -1.87 -20.73
C ILE A 59 9.43 -2.80 -21.72
N PHE A 60 9.86 -3.97 -21.26
CA PHE A 60 10.53 -4.95 -22.13
C PHE A 60 9.58 -5.45 -23.24
N GLY A 61 8.32 -5.73 -22.90
CA GLY A 61 7.30 -6.09 -23.88
C GLY A 61 7.10 -5.03 -24.96
N ALA A 62 6.97 -3.75 -24.57
CA ALA A 62 6.82 -2.64 -25.50
C ALA A 62 8.04 -2.47 -26.42
N LEU A 63 9.26 -2.65 -25.89
CA LEU A 63 10.49 -2.59 -26.68
C LEU A 63 10.56 -3.71 -27.73
N VAL A 64 10.23 -4.95 -27.36
CA VAL A 64 10.21 -6.09 -28.29
C VAL A 64 9.18 -5.87 -29.39
N ILE A 65 7.95 -5.46 -29.03
CA ILE A 65 6.89 -5.17 -30.00
C ILE A 65 7.29 -4.02 -30.93
N GLY A 66 7.87 -2.95 -30.40
CA GLY A 66 8.34 -1.81 -31.18
C GLY A 66 9.47 -2.18 -32.15
N LEU A 67 10.44 -2.97 -31.72
CA LEU A 67 11.52 -3.47 -32.56
C LEU A 67 11.01 -4.41 -33.66
N MET A 68 10.08 -5.30 -33.31
CA MET A 68 9.45 -6.22 -34.26
C MET A 68 8.64 -5.44 -35.32
N TYR A 69 7.82 -4.47 -34.90
CA TYR A 69 7.06 -3.61 -35.80
C TYR A 69 8.00 -2.82 -36.73
N ARG A 70 9.09 -2.26 -36.19
CA ARG A 70 10.10 -1.58 -37.00
C ARG A 70 10.73 -2.51 -38.03
N TYR A 71 11.07 -3.75 -37.65
CA TYR A 71 11.61 -4.73 -38.57
C TYR A 71 10.65 -5.02 -39.73
N TYR A 72 9.39 -5.36 -39.43
CA TYR A 72 8.38 -5.64 -40.47
C TYR A 72 8.07 -4.44 -41.36
N MET A 73 8.04 -3.22 -40.81
CA MET A 73 7.80 -2.00 -41.58
C MET A 73 9.00 -1.55 -42.42
N LEU A 74 10.22 -1.97 -42.06
CA LEU A 74 11.41 -1.75 -42.88
C LEU A 74 11.46 -2.77 -44.03
N ASP A 75 11.18 -4.04 -43.74
CA ASP A 75 11.19 -5.14 -44.72
C ASP A 75 10.06 -5.00 -45.75
N GLY A 76 8.86 -4.57 -45.31
CA GLY A 76 7.73 -4.28 -46.21
C GLY A 76 7.92 -3.04 -47.09
N ARG A 77 8.99 -2.25 -46.89
CA ARG A 77 9.33 -1.09 -47.72
C ARG A 77 10.42 -1.37 -48.75
N THR A 78 11.09 -2.53 -48.67
CA THR A 78 12.20 -2.93 -49.54
C THR A 78 11.82 -3.96 -50.61
N SER A 79 10.55 -4.38 -50.69
CA SER A 79 10.01 -5.28 -51.71
C SER A 79 9.09 -4.60 -52.72
#